data_AF-A0A1J4S9W8-F1
#
_entry.id   AF-A0A1J4S9W8-F1
#
_cell.length_a   1.000
_cell.length_b   1.000
_cell.length_c   1.000
_cell.angle_alpha   90.00
_cell.angle_beta   90.00
_cell.angle_gamma   90.00
#
_symmetry.space_group_name_H-M   'P 1'
#
loop_
_entity.id
_entity.type
_entity.pdbx_description
1 polymer ?
#
loop_
_entity_poly.entity_id
_entity_poly.type
_entity_poly.pdbx_seq_one_letter_code
_entity_poly.pdbx_strand_id
1 'polypeptide(L)' 'MCKKMDYFLKHGKELEKKYAGRYIAVIDNKMVAVGSSRVEVYQKAIKSIPPDKDLGIFYLPLKKEVLTAL' A
#
# COMPACT_ATOMS: atom_id res chain seq x y z
N MET A 1 -9.64 -18.99 -1.74
CA MET A 1 -9.67 -17.68 -1.05
C MET A 1 -8.25 -17.10 -1.04
N CYS A 2 -8.03 -15.95 -1.69
CA CYS A 2 -6.69 -15.35 -1.88
C CYS A 2 -6.11 -14.84 -0.56
N LYS A 3 -5.00 -15.44 -0.10
CA LYS A 3 -4.27 -15.05 1.13
C LYS A 3 -3.87 -13.57 1.22
N LYS A 4 -3.81 -12.84 0.10
CA LYS A 4 -3.51 -11.39 0.06
C LYS A 4 -4.58 -10.52 0.73
N MET A 5 -5.84 -10.98 0.77
CA MET A 5 -6.94 -10.22 1.37
C MET A 5 -6.95 -10.28 2.91
N ASP A 6 -6.39 -11.33 3.52
CA ASP A 6 -6.46 -11.54 4.98
C ASP A 6 -5.70 -10.45 5.77
N TYR A 7 -4.57 -9.99 5.24
CA TYR A 7 -3.77 -8.92 5.84
C TYR A 7 -4.52 -7.58 5.84
N PHE A 8 -5.16 -7.24 4.71
CA PHE A 8 -6.02 -6.07 4.60
C PHE A 8 -7.30 -6.23 5.43
N LEU A 9 -7.85 -7.42 5.61
CA LEU A 9 -9.06 -7.60 6.43
C LEU A 9 -8.78 -7.47 7.93
N LYS A 10 -7.65 -8.00 8.42
CA LYS A 10 -7.27 -7.91 9.84
C LYS A 10 -6.73 -6.55 10.24
N HIS A 11 -5.95 -5.89 9.38
CA HIS A 11 -5.32 -4.60 9.68
C HIS A 11 -5.93 -3.42 8.92
N GLY A 12 -6.91 -3.66 8.03
CA GLY A 12 -7.46 -2.65 7.12
C GLY A 12 -8.12 -1.49 7.83
N LYS A 13 -8.88 -1.73 8.90
CA LYS A 13 -9.49 -0.61 9.64
C LYS A 13 -8.46 0.38 10.20
N GLU A 14 -7.30 -0.11 10.65
CA GLU A 14 -6.24 0.75 11.17
C GLU A 14 -5.43 1.40 10.04
N LEU A 15 -5.11 0.63 8.99
CA LEU A 15 -4.40 1.11 7.82
C LEU A 15 -5.21 2.13 7.02
N GLU A 16 -6.52 1.92 6.85
CA GLU A 16 -7.44 2.90 6.26
C GLU A 16 -7.50 4.15 7.15
N LYS A 17 -7.63 4.02 8.47
CA LYS A 17 -7.73 5.21 9.32
C LYS A 17 -6.44 6.03 9.35
N LYS A 18 -5.28 5.39 9.21
CA LYS A 18 -3.95 6.01 9.35
C LYS A 18 -3.30 6.39 8.03
N TYR A 19 -3.64 5.68 6.95
CA TYR A 19 -2.99 5.78 5.63
C TYR A 19 -3.98 5.79 4.45
N ALA A 20 -5.30 5.92 4.66
CA ALA A 20 -6.20 6.13 3.53
C ALA A 20 -5.86 7.42 2.78
N GLY A 21 -5.98 7.36 1.45
CA GLY A 21 -5.56 8.43 0.55
C GLY A 21 -4.05 8.48 0.32
N ARG A 22 -3.28 7.48 0.80
CA ARG A 22 -1.83 7.40 0.63
C ARG A 22 -1.42 6.23 -0.25
N TYR A 23 -0.26 6.37 -0.85
CA TYR A 23 0.43 5.33 -1.57
C TYR A 23 1.29 4.52 -0.60
N ILE A 24 1.33 3.21 -0.82
CA ILE A 24 2.12 2.27 -0.03
C ILE A 24 3.00 1.47 -0.98
N ALA A 25 4.25 1.27 -0.59
CA ALA A 25 5.16 0.35 -1.24
C ALA A 25 5.19 -0.95 -0.45
N VAL A 26 4.98 -2.07 -1.15
CA VAL A 26 5.01 -3.42 -0.59
C VAL A 26 6.05 -4.22 -1.35
N ILE A 27 6.96 -4.83 -0.61
CA ILE A 27 7.95 -5.77 -1.12
C ILE A 27 7.78 -7.06 -0.33
N ASP A 28 7.63 -8.19 -1.02
CA ASP A 28 7.60 -9.51 -0.38
C ASP A 28 6.55 -9.62 0.74
N ASN A 29 5.37 -9.05 0.49
CA ASN A 29 4.25 -9.01 1.43
C ASN A 29 4.51 -8.18 2.72
N LYS A 30 5.54 -7.32 2.73
CA LYS A 30 5.83 -6.35 3.79
C LYS A 30 5.75 -4.92 3.26
N MET A 31 5.10 -4.04 4.02
CA MET A 31 5.08 -2.61 3.73
C MET A 31 6.46 -2.01 4.03
N VAL A 32 7.08 -1.38 3.04
CA VAL A 32 8.42 -0.79 3.17
C VAL A 32 8.40 0.73 3.14
N ALA A 33 7.37 1.34 2.54
CA ALA A 33 7.21 2.78 2.53
C ALA A 33 5.74 3.19 2.44
N VAL A 34 5.44 4.38 2.94
CA VAL A 34 4.15 5.06 2.80
C VAL A 34 4.38 6.53 2.52
N GLY A 35 3.53 7.13 1.70
CA GLY A 35 3.64 8.53 1.31
C GLY A 35 2.40 9.01 0.58
N SER A 36 2.28 10.32 0.42
CA SER A 36 1.09 10.93 -0.20
C SER A 36 1.12 10.88 -1.74
N SER A 37 2.28 10.55 -2.33
CA SER A 37 2.48 10.52 -3.79
C SER A 37 3.21 9.25 -4.24
N ARG A 38 2.81 8.71 -5.39
CA ARG A 38 3.46 7.53 -6.02
C ARG A 38 4.97 7.71 -6.18
N VAL A 39 5.41 8.89 -6.62
CA VAL A 39 6.83 9.22 -6.85
C VAL A 39 7.63 9.20 -5.55
N GLU A 40 7.09 9.79 -4.48
CA GLU A 40 7.75 9.81 -3.16
C GLU A 40 7.92 8.40 -2.61
N VAL A 41 6.87 7.58 -2.74
CA VAL A 41 6.86 6.18 -2.29
C VAL A 41 7.83 5.34 -3.10
N TYR A 42 7.89 5.54 -4.42
CA TYR A 42 8.88 4.90 -5.27
C TYR A 42 10.30 5.27 -4.83
N GLN A 43 10.62 6.56 -4.69
CA GLN A 43 11.96 7.01 -4.28
C GLN A 43 12.36 6.48 -2.89
N LYS A 44 11.44 6.42 -1.94
CA LYS A 44 11.69 5.82 -0.62
C LYS A 44 11.92 4.32 -0.72
N ALA A 45 11.13 3.64 -1.54
CA ALA A 45 11.25 2.21 -1.74
C ALA A 45 12.52 1.82 -2.50
N ILE A 46 12.94 2.58 -3.53
CA ILE A 46 14.18 2.26 -4.28
C ILE A 46 15.44 2.34 -3.41
N LYS A 47 15.40 3.17 -2.36
CA LYS A 47 16.51 3.28 -1.40
C LYS A 47 16.59 2.08 -0.45
N SER A 48 15.47 1.37 -0.27
CA SER A 48 15.35 0.27 0.70
C SER A 48 15.12 -1.09 0.03
N ILE A 49 14.97 -1.15 -1.29
CA ILE A 49 14.71 -2.37 -2.04
C ILE A 49 16.03 -3.10 -2.32
N PRO A 50 16.15 -4.39 -1.98
CA PRO A 50 17.22 -5.22 -2.50
C PRO A 50 17.04 -5.40 -4.01
N PRO A 51 18.13 -5.41 -4.81
CA PRO A 51 18.09 -5.41 -6.27
C PRO A 51 17.37 -6.61 -6.90
N ASP A 52 17.12 -7.66 -6.12
CA ASP A 52 16.51 -8.92 -6.56
C ASP A 52 15.00 -9.03 -6.23
N LYS A 53 14.38 -7.96 -5.71
CA LYS A 53 12.96 -7.98 -5.33
C LYS A 53 12.10 -7.07 -6.18
N ASP A 54 10.87 -7.51 -6.40
CA ASP A 54 9.86 -6.76 -7.15
C ASP A 54 9.11 -5.76 -6.23
N LEU A 55 8.95 -4.53 -6.70
CA LEU A 55 8.30 -3.44 -5.97
C LEU A 55 6.85 -3.29 -6.40
N GLY A 56 5.91 -3.62 -5.50
CA GLY A 56 4.50 -3.30 -5.70
C GLY A 56 4.13 -1.96 -5.06
N ILE A 57 3.71 -0.97 -5.84
CA ILE A 57 3.11 0.27 -5.30
C ILE A 57 1.60 0.20 -5.41
N PHE A 58 0.93 0.33 -4.27
CA PHE A 58 -0.52 0.29 -4.16
C PHE A 58 -1.04 1.61 -3.62
N TYR A 59 -2.13 2.11 -4.18
CA TYR A 59 -2.89 3.21 -3.59
C TYR A 59 -3.88 2.62 -2.59
N LEU A 60 -3.96 3.17 -1.37
CA LEU A 60 -5.05 2.88 -0.45
C LEU A 60 -6.18 3.88 -0.68
N PRO A 61 -7.26 3.51 -1.38
CA PRO A 61 -8.39 4.40 -1.57
C PRO A 61 -9.08 4.72 -0.25
N LEU A 62 -9.62 5.94 -0.14
CA LEU A 62 -10.49 6.31 0.97
C LEU A 62 -11.81 5.53 0.87
N LYS A 63 -12.41 5.13 1.99
CA LYS A 63 -13.76 4.49 2.01
C LYS A 63 -14.80 5.23 1.16
N LYS A 64 -14.67 6.55 1.09
CA LYS A 64 -15.58 7.42 0.32
C LYS A 64 -15.38 7.29 -1.20
N GLU A 65 -14.18 6.94 -1.66
CA GLU A 65 -13.87 6.72 -3.08
C GLU A 65 -14.28 5.31 -3.56
N VAL A 66 -14.22 4.30 -2.69
CA VAL A 66 -14.62 2.91 -3.06
C VAL A 66 -16.11 2.83 -3.43
N LEU A 67 -16.93 3.76 -2.92
CA LEU A 67 -18.36 3.86 -3.22
C LEU A 67 -18.67 4.51 -4.58
N THR A 68 -17.68 5.10 -5.25
CA THR A 68 -17.86 5.80 -6.55
C THR A 68 -17.47 4.93 -7.75
N ALA A 69 -16.98 3.70 -7.52
CA ALA A 69 -16.60 2.77 -8.59
C ALA A 69 -17.69 1.71 -8.90
N LEU A 70 -18.96 1.98 -8.56
CA LEU A 70 -20.12 1.13 -8.86
C LEU A 70 -20.99 1.76 -9.95
#